data_AF-H9M9V8-F1
#
_entry.id   AF-H9M9V8-F1
#
_cell.length_a   1.000
_cell.length_b   1.000
_cell.length_c   1.000
_cell.angle_alpha   90.00
_cell.angle_beta   90.00
_cell.angle_gamma   90.00
#
_symmetry.space_group_name_H-M   'P 1'
#
loop_
_entity.id
_entity.type
_entity.pdbx_description
1 polymer ?
#
loop_
_entity_poly.entity_id
_entity_poly.type
_entity_poly.pdbx_seq_one_letter_code
_entity_poly.pdbx_strand_id
1 'polypeptide(L)'
;GAYGLTFPLLLRSDGTKFGKSEDGAIWLSASMLSPYKFYQHFIGIPDADVIVFLKKLTFLSLEEISELEEGMRKPGYVPNSVQRKLAEEVTCFVHGEEGLKEALRATEALAPGSKTHLDWKTIDAIANEVPSFLLSYDEVLNSSLVDLSVKAGLLPTKAAV
;
A
#
# COMPACT_ATOMS: atom_id res chain seq x y z
N GLY A 1 13.26 -43.11 -12.92
CA GLY A 1 14.04 -41.86 -13.00
C GLY A 1 13.38 -40.81 -12.14
N ALA A 2 14.09 -39.71 -11.84
CA ALA A 2 13.56 -38.57 -11.11
C ALA A 2 13.60 -37.32 -12.00
N TYR A 3 12.68 -36.38 -11.77
CA TYR A 3 12.57 -35.10 -12.47
C TYR A 3 12.63 -33.96 -11.47
N GLY A 4 13.04 -32.77 -11.93
CA GLY A 4 13.07 -31.55 -11.14
C GLY A 4 12.43 -30.39 -11.90
N LEU A 5 11.77 -29.49 -11.16
CA LEU A 5 11.17 -28.26 -11.66
C LEU A 5 11.65 -27.09 -10.80
N THR A 6 11.98 -25.97 -11.44
CA THR A 6 12.37 -24.73 -10.78
C THR A 6 11.43 -23.61 -11.17
N PHE A 7 11.18 -22.69 -10.26
CA PHE A 7 10.47 -21.45 -10.57
C PHE A 7 11.46 -20.36 -11.02
N PRO A 8 11.08 -19.53 -12.01
CA PRO A 8 11.88 -18.38 -12.38
C PRO A 8 11.92 -17.36 -11.23
N LEU A 9 13.00 -16.59 -11.16
CA LEU A 9 13.07 -15.45 -10.25
C LEU A 9 11.97 -14.44 -10.60
N LEU A 10 11.32 -13.89 -9.57
CA LEU A 10 10.38 -12.81 -9.73
C LEU A 10 11.14 -11.48 -9.87
N LEU A 11 11.15 -10.95 -11.08
CA LEU A 11 11.78 -9.69 -11.45
C LEU A 11 10.71 -8.65 -11.78
N ARG A 12 11.03 -7.39 -11.53
CA ARG A 12 10.27 -6.24 -12.03
C ARG A 12 10.70 -5.93 -13.47
N SER A 13 9.89 -5.16 -14.18
CA SER A 13 10.16 -4.70 -15.55
C SER A 13 11.46 -3.89 -15.70
N ASP A 14 11.93 -3.26 -14.61
CA ASP A 14 13.24 -2.57 -14.55
C ASP A 14 14.44 -3.51 -14.31
N GLY A 15 14.21 -4.83 -14.17
CA GLY A 15 15.23 -5.85 -13.94
C GLY A 15 15.61 -6.06 -12.47
N THR A 16 15.04 -5.29 -11.54
CA THR A 16 15.29 -5.46 -10.10
C THR A 16 14.53 -6.68 -9.55
N LYS A 17 15.04 -7.27 -8.46
CA LYS A 17 14.38 -8.41 -7.79
C LYS A 17 13.20 -7.92 -6.96
N PHE A 18 12.07 -8.62 -7.08
CA PHE A 18 10.95 -8.44 -6.18
C PHE A 18 11.37 -8.70 -4.73
N GLY A 19 10.98 -7.81 -3.80
CA GLY A 19 11.32 -7.89 -2.38
C GLY A 19 12.61 -7.19 -1.94
N LYS A 20 13.34 -6.54 -2.86
CA LYS A 20 14.38 -5.56 -2.53
C LYS A 20 13.88 -4.15 -2.81
N SER A 21 12.95 -3.65 -1.99
CA SER A 21 12.53 -2.24 -2.10
C SER A 21 13.48 -1.31 -1.35
N GLU A 22 13.43 -0.02 -1.67
CA GLU A 22 14.16 1.03 -0.93
C GLU A 22 13.80 1.02 0.57
N ASP A 23 12.55 0.67 0.90
CA ASP A 23 12.03 0.55 2.27
C ASP A 23 12.37 -0.77 2.98
N GLY A 24 13.20 -1.64 2.35
CA GLY A 24 13.63 -2.92 2.93
C GLY A 24 12.88 -4.14 2.41
N ALA A 25 12.78 -5.18 3.24
CA ALA A 25 12.17 -6.47 2.87
C ALA A 25 10.65 -6.47 3.10
N ILE A 26 9.92 -7.15 2.21
CA ILE A 26 8.46 -7.36 2.36
C ILE A 26 8.23 -8.59 3.23
N TRP A 27 7.97 -8.35 4.52
CA TRP A 27 7.73 -9.42 5.49
C TRP A 27 6.28 -9.92 5.43
N LEU A 28 6.10 -11.23 5.62
CA LEU A 28 4.77 -11.85 5.72
C LEU A 28 4.19 -11.78 7.13
N SER A 29 5.02 -11.57 8.14
CA SER A 29 4.57 -11.45 9.53
C SER A 29 4.00 -10.05 9.78
N ALA A 30 2.75 -9.98 10.24
CA ALA A 30 2.07 -8.72 10.57
C ALA A 30 2.82 -7.91 11.65
N SER A 31 3.61 -8.56 12.51
CA SER A 31 4.41 -7.89 13.53
C SER A 31 5.66 -7.18 12.98
N MET A 32 6.07 -7.51 11.75
CA MET A 32 7.27 -6.97 11.09
C MET A 32 6.90 -6.00 9.98
N LEU A 33 5.84 -6.33 9.22
CA LEU A 33 5.23 -5.45 8.23
C LEU A 33 3.72 -5.56 8.40
N SER A 34 3.08 -4.45 8.77
CA SER A 34 1.64 -4.43 9.01
C SER A 34 0.85 -4.82 7.76
N PRO A 35 -0.36 -5.38 7.90
CA PRO A 35 -1.23 -5.69 6.76
C PRO A 35 -1.48 -4.47 5.85
N TYR A 36 -1.59 -3.27 6.42
CA TYR A 36 -1.72 -2.04 5.64
C TYR A 36 -0.47 -1.75 4.81
N LYS A 37 0.74 -1.75 5.39
CA LYS A 37 1.98 -1.52 4.61
C LYS A 37 2.20 -2.59 3.56
N PHE A 38 1.88 -3.85 3.88
CA PHE A 38 1.92 -4.96 2.94
C PHE A 38 0.97 -4.71 1.76
N TYR A 39 -0.28 -4.35 2.04
CA TYR A 39 -1.28 -3.99 1.01
C TYR A 39 -0.82 -2.80 0.15
N GLN A 40 -0.34 -1.72 0.78
CA GLN A 40 0.14 -0.52 0.08
C GLN A 40 1.34 -0.81 -0.84
N HIS A 41 2.21 -1.75 -0.47
CA HIS A 41 3.30 -2.19 -1.36
C HIS A 41 2.76 -2.73 -2.68
N PHE A 42 1.71 -3.55 -2.65
CA PHE A 42 1.10 -4.12 -3.86
C PHE A 42 0.28 -3.09 -4.66
N ILE A 43 -0.32 -2.11 -3.97
CA ILE A 43 -0.96 -0.96 -4.64
C ILE A 43 0.05 -0.16 -5.47
N GLY A 44 1.27 0.00 -4.97
CA GLY A 44 2.35 0.72 -5.63
C GLY A 44 3.02 -0.03 -6.79
N ILE A 45 2.53 -1.20 -7.19
CA ILE A 45 3.10 -1.96 -8.30
C ILE A 45 2.82 -1.25 -9.64
N PRO A 46 3.84 -1.01 -10.48
CA PRO A 46 3.65 -0.39 -11.79
C PRO A 46 2.69 -1.20 -12.68
N ASP A 47 1.98 -0.50 -13.56
CA ASP A 47 1.11 -1.13 -14.57
C ASP A 47 1.84 -2.19 -15.41
N ALA A 48 3.14 -1.98 -15.68
CA ALA A 48 3.98 -2.90 -16.43
C ALA A 48 4.21 -4.26 -15.74
N ASP A 49 4.08 -4.31 -14.41
CA ASP A 49 4.40 -5.47 -13.58
C ASP A 49 3.13 -6.19 -13.07
N VAL A 50 2.03 -5.47 -12.90
CA VAL A 50 0.85 -5.95 -12.15
C VAL A 50 0.24 -7.24 -12.73
N ILE A 51 0.17 -7.36 -14.06
CA ILE A 51 -0.37 -8.55 -14.72
C ILE A 51 0.54 -9.78 -14.51
N VAL A 52 1.86 -9.60 -14.58
CA VAL A 52 2.82 -10.68 -14.32
C VAL A 52 2.72 -11.12 -12.86
N PHE A 53 2.48 -10.19 -11.96
CA PHE A 53 2.38 -10.48 -10.53
C PHE A 53 1.07 -11.20 -10.21
N LEU A 54 -0.06 -10.80 -10.81
CA LEU A 54 -1.32 -11.55 -10.72
C LEU A 54 -1.13 -13.00 -11.16
N LYS A 55 -0.50 -13.24 -12.31
CA LYS A 55 -0.24 -14.60 -12.83
C LYS A 55 0.65 -15.47 -11.93
N LYS A 56 1.44 -14.86 -11.05
CA LYS A 56 2.47 -15.57 -10.26
C LYS A 56 2.16 -15.64 -8.76
N LEU A 57 1.37 -14.70 -8.23
CA LEU A 57 1.15 -14.52 -6.80
C LEU A 57 -0.30 -14.75 -6.37
N THR A 58 -1.23 -14.93 -7.30
CA THR A 58 -2.64 -15.18 -6.98
C THR A 58 -3.13 -16.51 -7.56
N PHE A 59 -4.32 -16.93 -7.15
CA PHE A 59 -5.02 -18.10 -7.67
C PHE A 59 -6.11 -17.75 -8.68
N LEU A 60 -6.12 -16.51 -9.20
CA LEU A 60 -7.05 -16.11 -10.25
C LEU A 60 -6.81 -16.92 -11.52
N SER A 61 -7.89 -17.18 -12.26
CA SER A 61 -7.81 -17.82 -13.56
C SER A 61 -7.08 -16.93 -14.58
N LEU A 62 -6.47 -17.54 -15.60
CA LEU A 62 -5.81 -16.78 -16.66
C LEU A 62 -6.81 -15.97 -17.48
N GLU A 63 -8.04 -16.45 -17.56
CA GLU A 63 -9.19 -15.78 -18.16
C GLU A 63 -9.52 -14.48 -17.41
N GLU A 64 -9.72 -14.54 -16.09
CA GLU A 64 -9.95 -13.34 -15.26
C GLU A 64 -8.79 -12.34 -15.37
N ILE A 65 -7.54 -12.82 -15.37
CA ILE A 65 -6.38 -11.92 -15.52
C ILE A 65 -6.34 -11.28 -16.92
N SER A 66 -6.74 -12.02 -17.97
CA SER A 66 -6.82 -11.48 -19.32
C SER A 66 -7.89 -10.39 -19.43
N GLU A 67 -9.04 -10.55 -18.77
CA GLU A 67 -10.09 -9.54 -18.72
C GLU A 67 -9.63 -8.26 -18.01
N LEU A 68 -8.90 -8.40 -16.90
CA LEU A 68 -8.28 -7.28 -16.19
C LEU A 68 -7.27 -6.55 -17.09
N GLU A 69 -6.40 -7.28 -17.78
CA GLU A 69 -5.40 -6.72 -18.70
C GLU A 69 -6.06 -5.96 -19.87
N GLU A 70 -7.13 -6.51 -20.45
CA GLU A 70 -7.89 -5.82 -21.51
C GLU A 70 -8.59 -4.57 -20.94
N GLY A 71 -9.15 -4.67 -19.74
CA GLY A 71 -9.80 -3.57 -19.03
C GLY A 71 -8.89 -2.37 -18.81
N MET A 72 -7.61 -2.59 -18.52
CA MET A 72 -6.60 -1.52 -18.37
C MET A 72 -6.45 -0.66 -19.64
N ARG A 73 -6.76 -1.22 -20.82
CA ARG A 73 -6.60 -0.54 -22.11
C ARG A 73 -7.88 0.20 -22.56
N LYS A 74 -9.00 0.02 -21.84
CA LYS A 74 -10.29 0.59 -22.22
C LYS A 74 -10.42 2.06 -21.77
N PRO A 75 -11.12 2.90 -22.55
CA PRO A 75 -11.54 4.21 -22.07
C PRO A 75 -12.33 4.10 -20.77
N GLY A 76 -12.02 4.95 -19.79
CA GLY A 76 -12.66 4.91 -18.47
C GLY A 76 -12.02 3.94 -17.47
N TYR A 77 -10.84 3.38 -17.78
CA TYR A 77 -10.05 2.64 -16.79
C TYR A 77 -9.86 3.47 -15.52
N VAL A 78 -10.20 2.86 -14.38
CA VAL A 78 -9.97 3.48 -13.08
C VAL A 78 -8.53 3.20 -12.67
N PRO A 79 -7.69 4.24 -12.46
CA PRO A 79 -6.30 4.04 -12.06
C PRO A 79 -6.16 3.14 -10.83
N ASN A 80 -5.12 2.31 -10.82
CA ASN A 80 -4.79 1.37 -9.75
C ASN A 80 -5.89 0.33 -9.43
N SER A 81 -6.86 0.08 -10.32
CA SER A 81 -7.92 -0.91 -10.04
C SER A 81 -7.41 -2.35 -10.11
N VAL A 82 -6.50 -2.66 -11.05
CA VAL A 82 -5.88 -3.98 -11.15
C VAL A 82 -4.87 -4.21 -10.01
N GLN A 83 -4.14 -3.17 -9.61
CA GLN A 83 -3.26 -3.19 -8.45
C GLN A 83 -4.04 -3.43 -7.15
N ARG A 84 -5.22 -2.81 -7.01
CA ARG A 84 -6.13 -3.11 -5.90
C ARG A 84 -6.52 -4.57 -5.85
N LYS A 85 -6.90 -5.15 -7.00
CA LYS A 85 -7.20 -6.59 -7.07
C LYS A 85 -6.00 -7.43 -6.66
N LEU A 86 -4.80 -7.12 -7.14
CA LEU A 86 -3.56 -7.81 -6.72
C LEU A 86 -3.34 -7.70 -5.20
N ALA A 87 -3.44 -6.48 -4.65
CA ALA A 87 -3.23 -6.21 -3.24
C ALA A 87 -4.26 -6.94 -2.36
N GLU A 88 -5.52 -6.94 -2.76
CA GLU A 88 -6.60 -7.66 -2.07
C GLU A 88 -6.34 -9.17 -2.02
N GLU A 89 -6.05 -9.78 -3.18
CA GLU A 89 -5.78 -11.22 -3.28
C GLU A 89 -4.58 -11.66 -2.43
N VAL A 90 -3.45 -10.96 -2.56
CA VAL A 90 -2.22 -11.35 -1.86
C VAL A 90 -2.32 -11.05 -0.36
N THR A 91 -2.94 -9.93 0.03
CA THR A 91 -3.14 -9.60 1.45
C THR A 91 -4.10 -10.58 2.11
N CYS A 92 -5.20 -10.94 1.44
CA CYS A 92 -6.12 -11.96 1.95
C CYS A 92 -5.44 -13.32 2.08
N PHE A 93 -4.62 -13.71 1.09
CA PHE A 93 -3.89 -14.97 1.13
C PHE A 93 -2.89 -15.05 2.29
N VAL A 94 -2.19 -13.95 2.61
CA VAL A 94 -1.14 -13.93 3.65
C VAL A 94 -1.70 -13.64 5.04
N HIS A 95 -2.60 -12.68 5.16
CA HIS A 95 -3.09 -12.15 6.44
C HIS A 95 -4.56 -12.50 6.74
N GLY A 96 -5.22 -13.25 5.85
CA GLY A 96 -6.64 -13.61 5.98
C GLY A 96 -7.57 -12.42 5.74
N GLU A 97 -8.88 -12.69 5.87
CA GLU A 97 -9.92 -11.67 5.68
C GLU A 97 -9.81 -10.52 6.67
N GLU A 98 -9.44 -10.80 7.93
CA GLU A 98 -9.34 -9.75 8.95
C GLU A 98 -8.18 -8.81 8.68
N GLY A 99 -7.01 -9.33 8.29
CA GLY A 99 -5.88 -8.50 7.88
C GLY A 99 -6.18 -7.67 6.64
N LEU A 100 -6.91 -8.22 5.66
CA LEU A 100 -7.38 -7.44 4.52
C LEU A 100 -8.36 -6.33 4.95
N LYS A 101 -9.33 -6.63 5.80
CA LYS A 101 -10.28 -5.62 6.32
C LYS A 101 -9.55 -4.50 7.05
N GLU A 102 -8.56 -4.84 7.88
CA GLU A 102 -7.71 -3.87 8.56
C GLU A 102 -6.96 -2.97 7.56
N ALA A 103 -6.31 -3.57 6.56
CA ALA A 103 -5.59 -2.84 5.52
C ALA A 103 -6.49 -1.90 4.72
N LEU A 104 -7.70 -2.35 4.35
CA LEU A 104 -8.68 -1.55 3.63
C LEU A 104 -9.18 -0.37 4.48
N ARG A 105 -9.54 -0.61 5.76
CA ARG A 105 -9.98 0.47 6.68
C ARG A 105 -8.89 1.53 6.85
N ALA A 106 -7.65 1.11 7.07
CA ALA A 106 -6.52 2.03 7.18
C ALA A 106 -6.30 2.81 5.87
N THR A 107 -6.44 2.16 4.72
CA THR A 107 -6.34 2.81 3.41
C THR A 107 -7.43 3.85 3.18
N GLU A 108 -8.68 3.55 3.55
CA GLU A 108 -9.81 4.49 3.46
C GLU A 108 -9.63 5.66 4.42
N ALA A 109 -9.16 5.40 5.65
CA ALA A 109 -8.90 6.42 6.64
C ALA A 109 -7.77 7.38 6.23
N LEU A 110 -6.78 6.90 5.48
CA LEU A 110 -5.66 7.71 4.98
C LEU A 110 -5.90 8.28 3.59
N ALA A 111 -7.07 8.02 3.00
CA ALA A 111 -7.39 8.56 1.69
C ALA A 111 -7.35 10.10 1.73
N PRO A 112 -6.78 10.77 0.73
CA PRO A 112 -6.78 12.23 0.69
C PRO A 112 -8.17 12.78 0.35
N GLY A 113 -8.54 13.91 0.96
CA GLY A 113 -9.69 14.72 0.55
C GLY A 113 -10.82 14.79 1.57
N SER A 114 -11.94 15.39 1.15
CA SER A 114 -13.08 15.70 2.04
C SER A 114 -13.99 14.51 2.36
N LYS A 115 -13.75 13.35 1.73
CA LYS A 115 -14.52 12.12 1.95
C LYS A 115 -13.92 11.23 3.04
N THR A 116 -12.79 11.63 3.60
CA THR A 116 -12.07 10.86 4.60
C THR A 116 -12.79 10.95 5.94
N HIS A 117 -13.27 9.81 6.42
CA HIS A 117 -13.87 9.70 7.74
C HIS A 117 -12.81 9.27 8.75
N LEU A 118 -12.31 10.24 9.50
CA LEU A 118 -11.29 10.03 10.53
C LEU A 118 -11.94 10.13 11.92
N ASP A 119 -11.98 9.01 12.64
CA ASP A 119 -12.20 9.02 14.08
C ASP A 119 -10.86 8.83 14.82
N TRP A 120 -10.80 9.27 16.07
CA TRP A 120 -9.54 9.27 16.84
C TRP A 120 -8.95 7.86 17.03
N LYS A 121 -9.78 6.81 17.11
CA LYS A 121 -9.29 5.42 17.27
C LYS A 121 -8.64 4.96 15.98
N THR A 122 -9.25 5.31 14.85
CA THR A 122 -8.70 5.02 13.53
C THR A 122 -7.38 5.76 13.32
N ILE A 123 -7.28 7.04 13.72
CA ILE A 123 -6.01 7.80 13.68
C ILE A 123 -4.95 7.15 14.58
N ASP A 124 -5.31 6.77 15.81
CA ASP A 124 -4.38 6.17 16.76
C ASP A 124 -3.84 4.82 16.25
N ALA A 125 -4.71 4.00 15.65
CA ALA A 125 -4.34 2.71 15.06
C ALA A 125 -3.33 2.85 13.92
N ILE A 126 -3.52 3.85 13.04
CA ILE A 126 -2.66 4.07 11.87
C ILE A 126 -1.46 4.97 12.15
N ALA A 127 -1.40 5.66 13.30
CA ALA A 127 -0.35 6.64 13.60
C ALA A 127 1.06 6.03 13.57
N ASN A 128 1.21 4.76 13.95
CA ASN A 128 2.48 4.04 13.88
C ASN A 128 2.85 3.57 12.46
N GLU A 129 1.91 3.66 11.53
CA GLU A 129 2.05 3.15 10.17
C GLU A 129 2.44 4.23 9.18
N VAL A 130 2.14 5.50 9.49
CA VAL A 130 2.46 6.67 8.68
C VAL A 130 3.51 7.55 9.36
N PRO A 131 4.20 8.42 8.61
CA PRO A 131 5.05 9.43 9.21
C PRO A 131 4.26 10.31 10.19
N SER A 132 4.58 10.19 11.47
CA SER A 132 3.90 10.88 12.56
C SER A 132 4.90 11.69 13.39
N PHE A 133 4.43 12.80 13.96
CA PHE A 133 5.23 13.69 14.79
C PHE A 133 4.52 13.95 16.12
N LEU A 134 5.20 13.67 17.24
CA LEU A 134 4.65 13.83 18.58
C LEU A 134 5.05 15.19 19.16
N LEU A 135 4.06 15.93 19.64
CA LEU A 135 4.22 17.22 20.32
C LEU A 135 3.57 17.15 21.69
N SER A 136 4.18 17.78 22.68
CA SER A 136 3.56 17.94 24.00
C SER A 136 2.40 18.93 23.96
N TYR A 137 1.50 18.83 24.94
CA TYR A 137 0.31 19.70 25.01
C TYR A 137 0.67 21.19 24.99
N ASP A 138 1.70 21.59 25.74
CA ASP A 138 2.15 22.98 25.82
C ASP A 138 2.76 23.50 24.51
N GLU A 139 3.33 22.61 23.68
CA GLU A 139 3.87 22.97 22.37
C GLU A 139 2.77 23.16 21.32
N VAL A 140 1.62 22.52 21.51
CA VAL A 140 0.45 22.63 20.65
C VAL A 140 -0.40 23.83 21.06
N LEU A 141 -0.59 24.04 22.37
CA LEU A 141 -1.40 25.11 22.92
C LEU A 141 -0.85 26.48 22.48
N ASN A 142 -1.69 27.29 21.83
CA ASN A 142 -1.34 28.61 21.28
C ASN A 142 -0.37 28.62 20.07
N SER A 143 -0.01 27.46 19.51
CA SER A 143 0.70 27.40 18.22
C SER A 143 -0.29 27.52 17.06
N SER A 144 0.07 28.26 16.00
CA SER A 144 -0.73 28.28 14.77
C SER A 144 -0.59 26.97 14.01
N LEU A 145 -1.58 26.62 13.17
CA LEU A 145 -1.49 25.43 12.31
C LEU A 145 -0.25 25.48 11.41
N VAL A 146 0.13 26.67 10.92
CA VAL A 146 1.34 26.87 10.11
C VAL A 146 2.60 26.52 10.90
N ASP A 147 2.67 26.93 12.17
CA ASP A 147 3.80 26.59 13.05
C ASP A 147 3.89 25.10 13.31
N LEU A 148 2.75 24.45 13.54
CA LEU A 148 2.67 23.00 13.74
C LEU A 148 3.09 22.25 12.47
N SER A 149 2.67 22.69 11.30
CA SER A 149 3.06 22.10 10.01
C SER A 149 4.57 22.20 9.76
N VAL A 150 5.20 23.32 10.13
CA VAL A 150 6.66 23.45 10.03
C VAL A 150 7.37 22.55 11.04
N LYS A 151 6.92 22.52 12.30
CA LYS A 151 7.48 21.66 13.34
C LYS A 151 7.37 20.17 12.97
N ALA A 152 6.25 19.76 12.38
CA ALA A 152 6.01 18.39 11.93
C ALA A 152 6.71 18.04 10.60
N GLY A 153 7.42 18.98 9.97
CA GLY A 153 8.11 18.77 8.70
C GLY A 153 7.20 18.71 7.46
N LEU A 154 5.92 19.04 7.60
CA LEU A 154 4.97 19.13 6.48
C LEU A 154 5.27 20.34 5.59
N LEU A 155 5.76 21.44 6.17
CA LEU A 155 6.19 22.63 5.45
C LEU A 155 7.66 22.94 5.77
N PRO A 156 8.48 23.32 4.77
CA PRO A 156 9.87 23.67 5.01
C PRO A 156 10.01 24.98 5.82
N THR A 157 9.10 25.94 5.60
CA THR A 157 9.06 27.22 6.32
C THR A 157 7.64 27.78 6.42
N LYS A 158 7.42 28.77 7.29
CA LYS A 158 6.11 29.44 7.46
C LYS A 158 5.66 30.22 6.23
N ALA A 159 6.59 30.64 5.37
CA ALA A 159 6.32 31.43 4.17
C ALA A 159 5.94 30.56 2.95
N ALA A 160 5.90 29.23 3.11
CA ALA A 160 5.52 28.29 2.07
C ALA A 160 4.00 28.06 1.95
N VAL A 161 3.21 28.77 2.77
CA VAL A 161 1.73 28.73 2.79
C VAL A 161 1.15 29.71 1.78
#